data_AF-A4P0Q1-F1
#
_entry.id   AF-A4P0Q1-F1
#
_cell.length_a   1.000
_cell.length_b   1.000
_cell.length_c   1.000
_cell.angle_alpha   90.00
_cell.angle_beta   90.00
_cell.angle_gamma   90.00
#
_symmetry.space_group_name_H-M   'P 1'
#
loop_
_entity.id
_entity.type
_entity.pdbx_description
1 polymer ?
#
loop_
_entity_poly.entity_id
_entity_poly.type
_entity_poly.pdbx_seq_one_letter_code
_entity_poly.pdbx_strand_id
1 'polypeptide(L)' 'MPLDTLVLETDSPDMPVFGFQGQPNRPERIVESFKALCTLRNEPAELIKKLTWENACQIFSCSTSHY' A
#
# COMPACT_ATOMS: atom_id res chain seq x y z
N MET A 1 -14.38 -4.24 1.85
CA MET A 1 -14.02 -4.03 0.43
C MET A 1 -13.33 -5.28 -0.10
N PRO A 2 -13.55 -5.68 -1.36
CA PRO A 2 -12.78 -6.74 -2.00
C PRO A 2 -11.28 -6.41 -2.05
N LEU A 3 -10.41 -7.42 -2.08
CA LEU A 3 -8.95 -7.23 -2.08
C LEU A 3 -8.39 -6.95 -3.48
N ASP A 4 -9.06 -7.46 -4.51
CA ASP A 4 -8.85 -7.23 -5.94
C ASP A 4 -9.22 -5.81 -6.42
N THR A 5 -9.82 -5.00 -5.56
CA THR A 5 -10.12 -3.59 -5.85
C THR A 5 -9.31 -2.60 -5.03
N LEU A 6 -8.27 -3.08 -4.32
CA LEU A 6 -7.52 -2.27 -3.35
C LEU A 6 -6.14 -1.89 -3.89
N VAL A 7 -5.78 -0.61 -3.77
CA VAL A 7 -4.47 -0.04 -4.06
C VAL A 7 -3.98 0.71 -2.82
N LEU A 8 -2.68 0.71 -2.58
CA LEU A 8 -2.06 1.43 -1.46
C LEU A 8 -1.45 2.75 -1.94
N GLU A 9 -1.63 3.79 -1.15
CA GLU A 9 -1.01 5.11 -1.36
C GLU A 9 -0.51 5.71 -0.04
N THR A 10 0.37 6.71 -0.13
CA THR A 10 0.80 7.52 1.02
C THR A 10 0.31 8.96 0.96
N ASP A 11 -0.09 9.47 -0.21
CA ASP A 11 -0.37 10.90 -0.42
C ASP A 11 0.78 11.84 0.03
N SER A 12 2.03 11.40 -0.14
CA SER A 12 3.20 12.21 0.26
C SER A 12 3.33 13.47 -0.59
N PRO A 13 3.65 14.64 0.00
CA PRO A 13 4.17 14.83 1.37
C PRO A 13 3.10 15.03 2.48
N ASP A 14 1.82 14.93 2.14
CA ASP A 14 0.70 15.20 3.05
C ASP A 14 0.25 13.94 3.81
N MET A 15 -0.70 14.10 4.74
CA MET A 15 -1.31 13.01 5.53
C MET A 15 -0.31 12.04 6.21
N PRO A 16 0.54 12.51 7.15
CA PRO A 16 1.49 11.64 7.83
C PRO A 16 0.80 10.52 8.61
N VAL A 17 1.30 9.30 8.45
CA VAL A 17 0.82 8.12 9.18
C VAL A 17 1.02 8.27 10.70
N PHE A 18 0.18 7.58 11.46
CA PHE A 18 0.21 7.63 12.94
C PHE A 18 1.62 7.31 13.48
N GLY A 19 2.14 8.17 14.35
CA GLY A 19 3.51 8.11 14.88
C GLY A 19 4.47 9.11 14.23
N PHE A 20 4.10 9.74 13.11
CA PHE A 20 4.93 10.72 12.38
C PHE A 20 4.27 12.10 12.25
N GLN A 21 3.31 12.42 13.14
CA GLN A 21 2.64 13.71 13.15
C GLN A 21 3.65 14.86 13.25
N GLY A 22 3.44 15.93 12.45
CA GLY A 22 4.35 17.07 12.38
C GLY A 22 5.58 16.86 11.47
N GLN A 23 5.74 15.69 10.86
CA GLN A 23 6.75 15.43 9.82
C GLN A 23 6.07 15.25 8.46
N PRO A 24 6.69 15.66 7.34
CA PRO A 24 6.15 15.37 6.01
C PRO A 24 6.02 13.86 5.83
N ASN A 25 4.94 13.42 5.19
CA ASN A 25 4.80 12.03 4.78
C ASN A 25 5.81 11.70 3.67
N ARG A 26 6.17 10.43 3.58
CA ARG A 26 7.16 9.97 2.60
C ARG A 26 6.70 8.68 1.93
N PRO A 27 7.03 8.44 0.65
CA PRO A 27 6.61 7.24 -0.07
C PRO A 27 6.98 5.93 0.64
N GLU A 28 8.10 5.90 1.36
CA GLU A 28 8.57 4.70 2.07
C GLU A 28 7.65 4.31 3.24
N ARG A 29 6.82 5.24 3.73
CA ARG A 29 5.84 4.99 4.81
C ARG A 29 4.62 4.19 4.34
N ILE A 30 4.53 3.84 3.05
CA ILE A 30 3.55 2.89 2.51
C ILE A 30 3.56 1.56 3.29
N VAL A 31 4.72 1.18 3.84
CA VAL A 31 4.91 -0.02 4.65
C VAL A 31 4.07 0.03 5.93
N GLU A 32 3.89 1.20 6.54
CA GLU A 32 3.06 1.35 7.75
C GLU A 32 1.57 1.21 7.42
N SER A 33 1.11 1.79 6.30
CA SER A 33 -0.25 1.56 5.78
C SER A 33 -0.49 0.08 5.45
N PHE A 34 0.51 -0.60 4.86
CA PHE A 34 0.42 -2.04 4.58
C PHE A 34 0.34 -2.88 5.86
N LYS A 35 1.15 -2.58 6.88
CA LYS A 35 1.08 -3.26 8.19
C LYS A 35 -0.28 -3.09 8.83
N ALA A 36 -0.81 -1.86 8.83
CA ALA A 36 -2.16 -1.57 9.34
C ALA A 36 -3.24 -2.31 8.54
N LEU A 37 -3.11 -2.40 7.22
CA LEU A 37 -4.04 -3.20 6.40
C LEU A 37 -3.99 -4.69 6.78
N CYS A 38 -2.81 -5.24 7.03
CA CYS A 38 -2.65 -6.63 7.44
C CYS A 38 -3.27 -6.94 8.81
N THR A 39 -3.37 -5.97 9.72
CA THR A 39 -4.04 -6.19 11.02
C THR A 39 -5.57 -6.13 10.92
N LEU A 40 -6.10 -5.50 9.86
CA LEU A 40 -7.53 -5.35 9.60
C LEU A 40 -8.11 -6.47 8.73
N ARG A 41 -7.26 -7.32 8.14
CA ARG A 41 -7.60 -8.36 7.16
C ARG A 41 -7.22 -9.73 7.69
N ASN A 42 -7.97 -10.75 7.26
CA ASN A 42 -7.70 -12.15 7.64
C ASN A 42 -6.83 -12.86 6.59
N GLU A 43 -6.70 -12.27 5.41
CA GLU A 43 -5.87 -12.75 4.31
C GLU A 43 -4.37 -12.68 4.66
N PRO A 44 -3.54 -13.63 4.18
CA PRO A 44 -2.09 -13.57 4.42
C PRO A 44 -1.46 -12.30 3.85
N ALA A 45 -0.48 -11.74 4.57
CA ALA A 45 0.24 -10.53 4.14
C ALA A 45 0.82 -10.66 2.72
N GLU A 46 1.37 -11.82 2.36
CA GLU A 46 1.88 -12.07 1.00
C GLU A 46 0.78 -12.02 -0.06
N LEU A 47 -0.43 -12.48 0.25
CA LEU A 47 -1.57 -12.40 -0.67
C LEU A 47 -2.02 -10.95 -0.84
N ILE A 48 -2.09 -10.18 0.25
CA ILE A 48 -2.44 -8.76 0.23
C ILE A 48 -1.41 -7.98 -0.60
N LYS A 49 -0.12 -8.22 -0.36
CA LYS A 49 0.98 -7.59 -1.11
C LYS A 49 0.88 -7.91 -2.60
N LYS A 50 0.69 -9.19 -2.94
CA LYS A 50 0.56 -9.63 -4.33
C LYS A 50 -0.60 -8.93 -5.03
N LEU A 51 -1.80 -9.00 -4.45
CA LEU A 51 -3.00 -8.45 -5.08
C LEU A 51 -2.97 -6.93 -5.16
N THR A 52 -2.54 -6.23 -4.11
CA THR A 52 -2.42 -4.76 -4.16
C THR A 52 -1.42 -4.29 -5.21
N TRP A 53 -0.32 -5.04 -5.43
CA TRP A 53 0.63 -4.78 -6.50
C TRP A 53 0.04 -5.07 -7.89
N GLU A 54 -0.58 -6.23 -8.08
CA GLU A 54 -1.22 -6.61 -9.35
C GLU A 54 -2.31 -5.60 -9.76
N ASN A 55 -3.16 -5.20 -8.80
CA ASN A 55 -4.20 -4.19 -9.02
C ASN A 55 -3.59 -2.85 -9.47
N ALA A 56 -2.54 -2.38 -8.80
CA ALA A 56 -1.85 -1.15 -9.16
C ALA A 56 -1.24 -1.25 -10.58
N CYS A 57 -0.61 -2.39 -10.91
CA CYS A 57 -0.03 -2.61 -12.23
C CYS A 57 -1.08 -2.64 -13.34
N GLN A 58 -2.24 -3.26 -13.07
CA GLN A 58 -3.36 -3.31 -14.02
C GLN A 58 -3.94 -1.92 -14.30
N ILE A 59 -4.04 -1.06 -13.28
CA ILE A 59 -4.60 0.29 -13.42
C ILE A 59 -3.59 1.24 -14.08
N PHE A 60 -2.31 1.17 -13.68
CA PHE A 60 -1.29 2.15 -14.07
C PHE A 60 -0.29 1.64 -15.13
N SER A 61 -0.50 0.45 -15.69
CA SER A 61 0.36 -0.15 -16.73
C SER A 61 1.83 -0.26 -16.30
N CYS A 62 2.10 -0.76 -15.09
CA CYS A 62 3.46 -1.05 -14.68
C CYS A 62 4.03 -2.19 -15.55
N SER A 63 5.00 -1.87 -16.39
CA SER A 63 5.82 -2.85 -17.08
C SER A 63 6.56 -3.68 -16.03
N THR A 64 6.20 -4.96 -15.91
CA THR A 64 6.83 -5.94 -15.03
C THR A 64 8.28 -6.15 -15.49
N SER A 65 9.20 -5.31 -15.00
CA SER A 65 10.61 -5.67 -14.97
C SER A 65 10.78 -6.53 -13.73
N HIS A 66 11.01 -7.83 -13.94
CA HIS A 66 11.33 -8.79 -12.88
C HIS A 66 12.41 -8.22 -11.95
N TYR A 67 12.02 -7.90 -10.71
CA TYR A 67 12.91 -7.69 -9.58
C TYR A 67 12.92 -8.95 -8.70
#